data_AF-A0A838GI67-F1
#
_entry.id   AF-A0A838GI67-F1
#
_cell.length_a   1.000
_cell.length_b   1.000
_cell.length_c   1.000
_cell.angle_alpha   90.00
_cell.angle_beta   90.00
_cell.angle_gamma   90.00
#
_symmetry.space_group_name_H-M   'P 1'
#
loop_
_entity.id
_entity.type
_entity.pdbx_description
1 polymer ?
#
loop_
_entity_poly.entity_id
_entity_poly.type
_entity_poly.pdbx_seq_one_letter_code
_entity_poly.pdbx_strand_id
1 'polypeptide(L)'
;MSDLFRNPRQDEEDRRQMAAIQRENRLNLKALLLTLAIVIAPFLALLISLELALIVLAAGLLFSTVLTWSVAGKMGAGTRSRLRTAAALNFVVFLMAAAILVMQLVAA
;
A
#
# COMPACT_ATOMS: atom_id res chain seq x y z
N MET A 1 30.93 -29.06 -27.40
CA MET A 1 29.99 -29.36 -28.52
C MET A 1 28.58 -29.44 -27.93
N SER A 2 28.07 -28.32 -27.40
CA SER A 2 26.80 -28.25 -26.64
C SER A 2 25.94 -27.04 -26.98
N ASP A 3 26.35 -26.19 -27.93
CA ASP A 3 25.65 -24.95 -28.28
C ASP A 3 24.63 -25.09 -29.43
N LEU A 4 24.28 -26.32 -29.82
CA LEU A 4 23.44 -26.57 -31.01
C LEU A 4 21.97 -26.91 -30.72
N PHE A 5 21.51 -26.72 -29.49
CA PHE A 5 20.09 -26.85 -29.11
C PHE A 5 19.58 -25.61 -28.36
N ARG A 6 20.04 -24.41 -28.73
CA ARG A 6 19.44 -23.17 -28.25
C ARG A 6 18.05 -23.04 -28.86
N ASN A 7 17.02 -23.38 -28.08
CA ASN A 7 15.64 -23.38 -28.52
C ASN A 7 15.11 -21.94 -28.55
N PRO A 8 14.85 -21.33 -29.72
CA PRO A 8 14.46 -19.93 -29.83
C PRO A 8 13.17 -19.60 -29.07
N ARG A 9 12.32 -20.61 -28.81
CA ARG A 9 11.11 -20.45 -27.99
C ARG A 9 11.41 -20.24 -26.50
N GLN A 10 12.47 -20.84 -25.96
CA GLN A 10 12.89 -20.61 -24.58
C GLN A 10 13.46 -19.19 -24.39
N ASP A 11 14.27 -18.70 -25.32
CA ASP A 11 14.79 -17.32 -25.25
C ASP A 11 13.64 -16.27 -25.32
N GLU A 12 12.57 -16.54 -26.07
CA GLU A 12 11.38 -15.67 -26.12
C GLU A 12 10.52 -15.74 -24.86
N GLU A 13 10.30 -16.94 -24.31
CA GLU A 13 9.59 -17.13 -23.06
C GLU A 13 10.35 -16.49 -21.88
N ASP A 14 11.66 -16.68 -21.80
CA ASP A 14 12.51 -16.10 -20.77
C ASP A 14 12.50 -14.56 -20.85
N ARG A 15 12.54 -13.97 -22.06
CA ARG A 15 12.42 -12.51 -22.22
C ARG A 15 11.06 -11.98 -21.79
N ARG A 16 9.97 -12.71 -22.07
CA ARG A 16 8.61 -12.34 -21.62
C ARG A 16 8.49 -12.45 -20.11
N GLN A 17 9.05 -13.50 -19.50
CA GLN A 17 9.07 -13.68 -18.06
C GLN A 17 9.93 -12.59 -17.39
N MET A 18 11.12 -12.29 -17.90
CA MET A 18 11.95 -11.20 -17.38
C MET A 18 11.27 -9.83 -17.48
N ALA A 19 10.57 -9.54 -18.59
CA ALA A 19 9.80 -8.32 -18.73
C ALA A 19 8.62 -8.23 -17.75
N ALA A 20 7.95 -9.36 -17.48
CA ALA A 20 6.89 -9.45 -16.47
C ALA A 20 7.43 -9.22 -15.05
N ILE A 21 8.55 -9.87 -14.68
CA ILE A 21 9.21 -9.71 -13.38
C ILE A 21 9.69 -8.26 -13.17
N GLN A 22 10.26 -7.62 -14.19
CA GLN A 22 10.68 -6.22 -14.09
C GLN A 22 9.49 -5.28 -13.86
N ARG A 23 8.33 -5.54 -14.48
CA ARG A 23 7.10 -4.76 -14.26
C ARG A 23 6.56 -4.98 -12.85
N GLU A 24 6.51 -6.23 -12.39
CA GLU A 24 6.06 -6.58 -11.04
C GLU A 24 6.95 -5.95 -9.97
N ASN A 25 8.28 -6.01 -10.13
CA ASN A 25 9.23 -5.36 -9.22
C ASN A 25 9.05 -3.84 -9.16
N ARG A 26 8.80 -3.17 -10.30
CA ARG A 26 8.51 -1.72 -10.31
C ARG A 26 7.20 -1.38 -9.59
N LEU A 27 6.17 -2.21 -9.73
CA LEU A 27 4.89 -2.02 -9.04
C LEU A 27 5.03 -2.24 -7.54
N ASN A 28 5.73 -3.30 -7.13
CA ASN A 28 6.01 -3.58 -5.72
C ASN A 28 6.86 -2.47 -5.08
N LEU A 29 7.88 -1.97 -5.78
CA LEU A 29 8.69 -0.85 -5.29
C LEU A 29 7.84 0.42 -5.09
N LYS A 30 6.95 0.75 -6.03
CA LYS A 30 6.03 1.89 -5.89
C LYS A 30 5.07 1.71 -4.72
N ALA A 31 4.52 0.51 -4.52
CA ALA A 31 3.64 0.23 -3.39
C ALA A 31 4.38 0.35 -2.05
N LEU A 32 5.63 -0.13 -1.98
CA LEU A 32 6.46 -0.01 -0.79
C LEU A 32 6.79 1.45 -0.48
N LEU A 33 7.21 2.22 -1.48
CA LEU A 33 7.47 3.66 -1.32
C LEU A 33 6.23 4.43 -0.89
N LEU A 34 5.06 4.11 -1.46
CA LEU A 34 3.78 4.72 -1.06
C LEU A 34 3.43 4.38 0.39
N THR A 35 3.58 3.12 0.79
CA THR A 35 3.35 2.69 2.17
C THR A 35 4.28 3.42 3.12
N LEU A 36 5.57 3.49 2.77
CA LEU A 36 6.57 4.20 3.55
C LEU A 36 6.21 5.70 3.70
N ALA A 37 5.78 6.35 2.62
CA ALA A 37 5.36 7.74 2.63
C ALA A 37 4.15 7.97 3.56
N ILE A 38 3.13 7.10 3.50
CA ILE A 38 1.95 7.17 4.38
C ILE A 38 2.34 7.00 5.85
N VAL A 39 3.30 6.12 6.14
CA VAL A 39 3.77 5.89 7.52
C VAL A 39 4.63 7.05 8.02
N ILE A 40 5.51 7.62 7.20
CA ILE A 40 6.45 8.68 7.61
C ILE A 40 5.78 10.06 7.67
N ALA A 41 4.82 10.35 6.77
CA ALA A 41 4.20 11.67 6.67
C ALA A 41 3.59 12.21 7.98
N PRO A 42 2.90 11.41 8.81
CA PRO A 42 2.41 11.86 10.12
C PRO A 42 3.52 12.28 11.07
N PHE A 43 4.66 11.57 11.08
CA PHE A 43 5.79 11.91 11.94
C PHE A 43 6.49 13.19 11.49
N LEU A 44 6.56 13.43 10.17
CA LEU A 44 7.06 14.71 9.65
C LEU A 44 6.11 15.86 10.01
N ALA A 45 4.80 15.64 9.93
CA ALA A 45 3.80 16.63 10.32
C ALA A 45 3.81 16.91 11.83
N LEU A 46 4.17 15.92 12.66
CA LEU A 46 4.34 16.07 14.11
C LEU A 46 5.42 17.09 14.49
N LEU A 47 6.42 17.31 13.62
CA LEU A 47 7.44 18.34 13.83
C LEU A 47 6.89 19.76 13.71
N ILE A 48 5.71 19.94 13.09
CA ILE A 48 5.06 21.24 12.91
C ILE A 48 3.99 21.43 13.99
N SER A 49 3.00 20.53 14.04
CA SER A 49 1.97 20.53 15.09
C SER A 49 1.29 19.17 15.23
N LEU A 50 0.74 18.91 16.42
CA LEU A 50 0.03 17.68 16.71
C LEU A 50 -1.26 17.54 15.89
N GLU A 51 -1.98 18.65 15.68
CA GLU A 51 -3.19 18.69 14.84
C GLU A 51 -2.87 18.28 13.40
N LEU A 52 -1.81 18.84 12.81
CA LEU A 52 -1.40 18.51 11.44
C LEU A 52 -1.02 17.03 11.33
N ALA A 53 -0.32 16.50 12.33
CA ALA A 53 0.04 15.09 12.39
C ALA A 53 -1.18 14.18 12.41
N LEU A 54 -2.18 14.51 13.22
CA LEU A 54 -3.43 13.75 13.31
C LEU A 54 -4.26 13.85 12.02
N ILE A 55 -4.30 15.02 11.37
CA ILE A 55 -4.97 15.19 10.07
C ILE A 55 -4.28 14.34 8.99
N VAL A 56 -2.95 14.38 8.92
CA VAL A 56 -2.17 13.61 7.94
C VAL A 56 -2.30 12.11 8.20
N LEU A 57 -2.28 11.69 9.46
CA LEU A 57 -2.52 10.30 9.87
C LEU A 57 -3.91 9.83 9.46
N ALA A 58 -4.94 10.61 9.76
CA ALA A 58 -6.32 10.28 9.43
C ALA A 58 -6.51 10.18 7.91
N ALA A 59 -5.99 11.15 7.15
CA ALA A 59 -6.03 11.12 5.69
C ALA A 59 -5.29 9.90 5.11
N GLY A 60 -4.10 9.58 5.65
CA GLY A 60 -3.31 8.43 5.24
C GLY A 60 -3.99 7.09 5.51
N LEU A 61 -4.61 6.93 6.69
CA LEU A 61 -5.35 5.73 7.06
C LEU A 61 -6.62 5.56 6.22
N LEU A 62 -7.36 6.64 5.96
CA LEU A 62 -8.54 6.61 5.10
C LEU A 62 -8.15 6.21 3.67
N PHE A 63 -7.10 6.84 3.12
CA PHE A 63 -6.60 6.52 1.79
C PHE A 63 -6.14 5.06 1.69
N SER A 64 -5.36 4.59 2.67
CA SER A 64 -4.92 3.19 2.76
C SER A 64 -6.10 2.21 2.84
N THR A 65 -7.14 2.54 3.61
CA THR A 65 -8.37 1.74 3.73
C THR A 65 -9.07 1.61 2.37
N VAL A 66 -9.31 2.72 1.68
CA VAL A 66 -9.98 2.74 0.36
C VAL A 66 -9.17 1.95 -0.67
N LEU A 67 -7.85 2.13 -0.68
CA LEU A 67 -6.95 1.44 -1.61
C LEU A 67 -6.96 -0.08 -1.35
N THR A 68 -6.86 -0.48 -0.08
CA THR A 68 -6.89 -1.90 0.33
C THR A 68 -8.22 -2.55 -0.02
N TRP A 69 -9.34 -1.84 0.17
CA TRP A 69 -10.66 -2.33 -0.18
C TRP A 69 -10.87 -2.47 -1.70
N SER A 70 -10.38 -1.50 -2.48
CA SER A 70 -10.42 -1.52 -3.94
C SER A 70 -9.60 -2.68 -4.52
N VAL A 71 -8.41 -2.92 -3.95
CA VAL A 71 -7.54 -4.05 -4.34
C VAL A 71 -8.14 -5.39 -3.92
N ALA A 72 -8.78 -5.47 -2.73
CA ALA A 72 -9.47 -6.67 -2.28
C ALA A 72 -10.57 -7.14 -3.25
N GLY A 73 -11.20 -6.20 -3.97
CA GLY A 73 -12.20 -6.51 -5.01
C GLY A 73 -11.62 -7.21 -6.25
N LYS A 74 -10.32 -7.04 -6.51
CA LYS A 74 -9.62 -7.54 -7.71
C LYS A 74 -8.77 -8.79 -7.45
N MET A 75 -8.68 -9.24 -6.20
CA MET A 75 -7.85 -10.37 -5.76
C MET A 75 -8.67 -11.65 -5.61
N GLY A 76 -8.00 -12.81 -5.73
CA GLY A 76 -8.62 -14.13 -5.55
C GLY A 76 -9.23 -14.34 -4.17
N ALA A 77 -10.14 -15.31 -4.04
CA ALA A 77 -10.95 -15.54 -2.83
C ALA A 77 -10.10 -15.70 -1.54
N GLY A 78 -8.92 -16.34 -1.63
CA GLY A 78 -8.01 -16.55 -0.50
C GLY A 78 -7.35 -15.27 0.03
N THR A 79 -7.02 -14.32 -0.85
CA THR A 79 -6.41 -13.03 -0.47
C THR A 79 -7.45 -11.95 -0.15
N ARG A 80 -8.65 -12.05 -0.71
CA ARG A 80 -9.76 -11.11 -0.49
C ARG A 80 -10.16 -10.97 0.98
N SER A 81 -10.28 -12.09 1.70
CA SER A 81 -10.66 -12.08 3.12
C SER A 81 -9.61 -11.35 3.97
N ARG A 82 -8.32 -11.69 3.77
CA ARG A 82 -7.20 -11.04 4.48
C ARG A 82 -7.14 -9.54 4.22
N LEU A 83 -7.30 -9.12 2.96
CA LEU A 83 -7.29 -7.70 2.59
C LEU A 83 -8.49 -6.94 3.16
N ARG A 84 -9.69 -7.56 3.21
CA ARG A 84 -10.85 -6.95 3.88
C ARG A 84 -10.63 -6.78 5.37
N THR A 85 -10.06 -7.78 6.05
CA THR A 85 -9.71 -7.66 7.47
C THR A 85 -8.68 -6.55 7.69
N ALA A 86 -7.64 -6.46 6.85
CA ALA A 86 -6.65 -5.38 6.93
C ALA A 86 -7.28 -4.00 6.71
N ALA A 87 -8.18 -3.86 5.73
CA ALA A 87 -8.91 -2.61 5.50
C ALA A 87 -9.82 -2.26 6.68
N ALA A 88 -10.51 -3.24 7.27
CA ALA A 88 -11.34 -3.04 8.45
C ALA A 88 -10.51 -2.56 9.65
N LEU A 89 -9.33 -3.15 9.89
CA LEU A 89 -8.43 -2.71 10.95
C LEU A 89 -7.93 -1.27 10.71
N ASN A 90 -7.52 -0.93 9.48
CA ASN A 90 -7.12 0.44 9.15
C ASN A 90 -8.26 1.44 9.37
N PHE A 91 -9.50 1.05 9.06
CA PHE A 91 -10.68 1.87 9.31
C PHE A 91 -10.94 2.10 10.80
N VAL A 92 -10.77 1.06 11.64
CA VAL A 92 -10.91 1.20 13.10
C VAL A 92 -9.86 2.16 13.65
N VAL A 93 -8.60 2.04 13.21
CA VAL A 93 -7.53 2.96 13.61
C VAL A 93 -7.82 4.38 13.14
N PHE A 94 -8.35 4.55 11.91
CA PHE A 94 -8.80 5.84 11.40
C PHE A 94 -9.86 6.47 12.29
N LEU A 95 -10.88 5.71 12.72
CA LEU A 95 -11.93 6.21 13.61
C LEU A 95 -11.37 6.67 14.94
N MET A 96 -10.40 5.93 15.52
CA MET A 96 -9.73 6.36 16.76
C MET A 96 -8.95 7.66 16.55
N ALA A 97 -8.16 7.77 15.47
CA ALA A 97 -7.41 8.98 15.16
C ALA A 97 -8.35 10.19 14.94
N ALA A 98 -9.46 9.98 14.24
CA ALA A 98 -10.48 11.01 14.02
C ALA A 98 -11.17 11.43 15.33
N ALA A 99 -11.50 10.48 16.21
CA ALA A 99 -12.08 10.78 17.52
C ALA A 99 -11.12 11.61 18.39
N ILE A 100 -9.83 11.26 18.41
CA ILE A 100 -8.79 12.03 19.12
C ILE A 100 -8.69 13.45 18.55
N LEU A 101 -8.69 13.58 17.22
CA LEU A 101 -8.66 14.88 16.55
C LEU A 101 -9.88 15.74 16.93
N VAL A 102 -11.09 15.17 16.88
CA VAL A 102 -12.31 15.88 17.28
C VAL A 102 -12.28 16.29 18.75
N MET A 103 -11.83 15.40 19.64
CA MET A 103 -11.67 15.73 21.06
C MET A 103 -10.68 16.86 21.28
N GLN A 104 -9.56 16.90 20.55
CA GLN A 104 -8.63 18.03 20.61
C GLN A 104 -9.25 19.33 20.11
N LEU A 105 -9.95 19.30 18.98
CA LEU A 105 -10.59 20.50 18.42
C LEU A 105 -11.72 21.05 19.30
N VAL A 106 -12.36 20.20 20.12
CA VAL A 106 -13.38 20.63 21.10
C VAL A 106 -12.74 21.10 22.41
N ALA A 107 -11.57 20.58 22.76
CA ALA A 107 -10.84 20.94 23.98
C ALA A 107 -9.92 22.16 23.81
N ALA A 108 -9.59 22.54 22.57
CA ALA A 108 -8.85 23.73 22.19
C ALA A 108 -9.78 24.96 22.10
#